data_AF-A0A2D4JP17-F1
#
_entry.id   AF-A0A2D4JP17-F1
#
_cell.length_a   1.000
_cell.length_b   1.000
_cell.length_c   1.000
_cell.angle_alpha   90.00
_cell.angle_beta   90.00
_cell.angle_gamma   90.00
#
_symmetry.space_group_name_H-M   'P 1'
#
loop_
_entity.id
_entity.type
_entity.pdbx_description
1 polymer ?
#
loop_
_entity_poly.entity_id
_entity_poly.type
_entity_poly.pdbx_seq_one_letter_code
_entity_poly.pdbx_strand_id
1 'polypeptide(L)'
;FTFKDFGKGHIKKCHTSPDAFIQLALQLAHFRDMNKFCLTYEASMTRLFREGRTETVRSCTIESCNFVKAVMDHAQTDSSRLRLFRVAAEKHQNLYREAMTGAGIDRHLFCLYVVSKYLGLDSPFLREVLSEPWRLSTSQTPIQQIELFDLQNNPDYVSCGGGFGPVDDNGYGVSYIIVGEDLINFHVSCKFSGQG
;
A
#
# COMPACT_ATOMS: atom_id res chain seq x y z
N PHE A 1 7.70 13.71 -3.74
CA PHE A 1 7.61 14.89 -2.87
C PHE A 1 7.89 14.49 -1.42
N THR A 2 8.29 15.44 -0.60
CA THR A 2 8.57 15.24 0.83
C THR A 2 7.42 15.82 1.66
N PHE A 3 6.82 15.00 2.51
CA PHE A 3 5.81 15.41 3.48
C PHE A 3 6.48 15.68 4.83
N LYS A 4 6.31 16.91 5.35
CA LYS A 4 7.03 17.44 6.52
C LYS A 4 6.13 17.82 7.69
N ASP A 5 4.82 17.72 7.55
CA ASP A 5 3.89 18.17 8.60
C ASP A 5 3.96 17.24 9.82
N PHE A 6 4.22 15.94 9.58
CA PHE A 6 4.50 14.93 10.60
C PHE A 6 5.08 13.67 9.96
N GLY A 7 5.62 12.77 10.79
CA GLY A 7 6.05 11.43 10.39
C GLY A 7 5.51 10.34 11.32
N LYS A 8 6.25 9.21 11.39
CA LYS A 8 5.85 8.06 12.20
C LYS A 8 5.69 8.38 13.68
N GLY A 9 6.42 9.38 14.20
CA GLY A 9 6.40 9.73 15.63
C GLY A 9 5.03 10.23 16.06
N HIS A 10 4.41 11.10 15.27
CA HIS A 10 3.05 11.56 15.53
C HIS A 10 2.03 10.44 15.33
N ILE A 11 2.12 9.69 14.23
CA ILE A 11 1.17 8.61 13.91
C ILE A 11 1.15 7.55 15.02
N LYS A 12 2.32 7.20 15.57
CA LYS A 12 2.45 6.25 16.68
C LYS A 12 1.86 6.78 17.99
N LYS A 13 1.96 8.08 18.27
CA LYS A 13 1.30 8.71 19.44
C LYS A 13 -0.23 8.59 19.34
N CYS A 14 -0.77 8.49 18.13
CA CYS A 14 -2.19 8.19 17.88
C CYS A 14 -2.50 6.68 17.88
N HIS A 15 -1.59 5.83 18.37
CA HIS A 15 -1.74 4.37 18.46
C HIS A 15 -2.07 3.68 17.13
N THR A 16 -1.51 4.19 16.03
CA THR A 16 -1.74 3.64 14.69
C THR A 16 -0.42 3.22 14.04
N SER A 17 -0.44 2.13 13.26
CA SER A 17 0.72 1.79 12.42
C SER A 17 0.95 2.88 11.38
N PRO A 18 2.17 3.44 11.26
CA PRO A 18 2.51 4.40 10.20
C PRO A 18 2.20 3.89 8.80
N ASP A 19 2.44 2.61 8.56
CA ASP A 19 2.19 1.98 7.28
C ASP A 19 0.68 1.89 6.96
N ALA A 20 -0.11 1.38 7.91
CA ALA A 20 -1.57 1.33 7.77
C ALA A 20 -2.18 2.74 7.60
N PHE A 21 -1.65 3.74 8.31
CA PHE A 21 -2.08 5.13 8.15
C PHE A 21 -1.85 5.62 6.72
N ILE A 22 -0.65 5.42 6.17
CA ILE A 22 -0.30 5.84 4.81
C ILE A 22 -1.18 5.11 3.80
N GLN A 23 -1.37 3.80 3.95
CA GLN A 23 -2.18 2.99 3.04
C GLN A 23 -3.65 3.45 3.01
N LEU A 24 -4.25 3.75 4.17
CA LEU A 24 -5.61 4.31 4.23
C LEU A 24 -5.69 5.73 3.66
N ALA A 25 -4.65 6.54 3.86
CA ALA A 25 -4.57 7.86 3.22
C ALA A 25 -4.50 7.74 1.69
N LEU A 26 -3.77 6.76 1.16
CA LEU A 26 -3.73 6.46 -0.28
C LEU A 26 -5.07 5.96 -0.81
N GLN A 27 -5.81 5.12 -0.05
CA GLN A 27 -7.18 4.72 -0.41
C GLN A 27 -8.11 5.94 -0.55
N LEU A 28 -8.04 6.86 0.42
CA LEU A 28 -8.83 8.09 0.40
C LEU A 28 -8.43 9.01 -0.76
N ALA A 29 -7.13 9.21 -0.98
CA ALA A 29 -6.61 10.05 -2.05
C ALA A 29 -7.02 9.52 -3.42
N HIS A 30 -6.84 8.22 -3.66
CA HIS A 30 -7.25 7.58 -4.90
C HIS A 30 -8.76 7.70 -5.13
N PHE A 31 -9.59 7.47 -4.10
CA PHE A 31 -11.03 7.60 -4.24
C PHE A 31 -11.45 9.04 -4.58
N ARG A 32 -10.80 10.05 -3.99
CA ARG A 32 -11.07 11.46 -4.32
C ARG A 32 -10.71 11.82 -5.76
N ASP A 33 -9.62 11.25 -6.26
CA ASP A 33 -9.13 11.50 -7.61
C ASP A 33 -9.96 10.77 -8.69
N MET A 34 -10.23 9.47 -8.47
CA MET A 34 -10.85 8.60 -9.47
C MET A 34 -12.35 8.37 -9.27
N ASN A 35 -12.91 8.81 -8.14
CA ASN A 35 -14.30 8.59 -7.72
C ASN A 35 -14.73 7.10 -7.73
N LYS A 36 -13.78 6.19 -7.53
CA LYS A 36 -14.00 4.74 -7.49
C LYS A 36 -12.94 4.04 -6.65
N PHE A 37 -13.34 2.91 -6.08
CA PHE A 37 -12.40 1.96 -5.48
C PHE A 37 -11.74 1.12 -6.56
N CYS A 38 -10.51 0.67 -6.32
CA CYS A 38 -9.77 -0.19 -7.22
C CYS A 38 -8.92 -1.19 -6.43
N LEU A 39 -8.51 -2.28 -7.08
CA LEU A 39 -7.51 -3.16 -6.48
C LEU A 39 -6.22 -2.39 -6.21
N THR A 40 -5.79 -2.49 -4.95
CA THR A 40 -4.56 -1.88 -4.48
C THR A 40 -3.59 -2.97 -4.08
N TYR A 41 -2.45 -3.00 -4.77
CA TYR A 41 -1.34 -3.88 -4.47
C TYR A 41 -0.41 -3.17 -3.48
N GLU A 42 -0.07 -3.81 -2.37
CA GLU A 42 1.06 -3.44 -1.52
C GLU A 42 2.06 -4.61 -1.46
N ALA A 43 3.35 -4.31 -1.64
CA ALA A 43 4.40 -5.30 -1.45
C ALA A 43 4.69 -5.54 0.05
N SER A 44 4.50 -6.77 0.53
CA SER A 44 4.91 -7.21 1.87
C SER A 44 6.05 -8.23 1.78
N MET A 45 7.08 -8.08 2.61
CA MET A 45 8.26 -8.96 2.60
C MET A 45 7.99 -10.27 3.35
N THR A 46 8.34 -11.41 2.77
CA THR A 46 8.19 -12.74 3.39
C THR A 46 9.51 -13.28 3.96
N ARG A 47 10.36 -12.40 4.51
CA ARG A 47 11.72 -12.72 5.00
C ARG A 47 11.77 -13.68 6.21
N LEU A 48 10.62 -14.07 6.76
CA LEU A 48 10.52 -15.15 7.74
C LEU A 48 10.82 -16.53 7.13
N PHE A 49 10.70 -16.65 5.81
CA PHE A 49 11.00 -17.87 5.06
C PHE A 49 12.35 -17.77 4.37
N ARG A 50 13.06 -18.90 4.28
CA ARG A 50 14.28 -19.01 3.48
C ARG A 50 13.97 -18.63 2.03
N GLU A 51 14.78 -17.73 1.47
CA GLU A 51 14.61 -17.20 0.10
C GLU A 51 13.27 -16.47 -0.14
N GLY A 52 12.56 -16.11 0.94
CA GLY A 52 11.34 -15.32 0.88
C GLY A 52 11.57 -13.97 0.21
N ARG A 53 10.74 -13.66 -0.78
CA ARG A 53 10.72 -12.39 -1.50
C ARG A 53 9.54 -11.55 -1.00
N THR A 54 8.44 -11.56 -1.74
CA THR A 54 7.26 -10.74 -1.43
C THR A 54 5.95 -11.52 -1.58
N GLU A 55 4.97 -11.10 -0.80
CA GLU A 55 3.55 -11.38 -0.97
C GLU A 55 2.80 -10.05 -1.21
N THR A 56 1.55 -10.12 -1.65
CA THR A 56 0.65 -8.98 -1.85
C THR A 56 -0.23 -8.78 -0.63
N VAL A 57 -0.26 -7.55 -0.13
CA VAL A 57 -1.34 -7.07 0.74
C VAL A 57 -2.36 -6.35 -0.15
N ARG A 58 -3.63 -6.75 -0.04
CA ARG A 58 -4.75 -6.13 -0.77
C ARG A 58 -5.33 -5.00 0.05
N SER A 59 -4.76 -3.80 -0.04
CA SER A 59 -5.10 -2.66 0.84
C SER A 59 -6.52 -2.10 0.63
N CYS A 60 -7.14 -2.38 -0.52
CA CYS A 60 -8.54 -2.07 -0.78
C CYS A 60 -9.44 -3.16 -0.20
N THR A 61 -9.94 -2.92 1.02
CA THR A 61 -10.80 -3.82 1.79
C THR A 61 -12.17 -3.21 1.98
N ILE A 62 -13.14 -3.99 2.46
CA ILE A 62 -14.46 -3.47 2.82
C ILE A 62 -14.32 -2.41 3.91
N GLU A 63 -13.44 -2.64 4.88
CA GLU A 63 -13.16 -1.75 6.00
C GLU A 63 -12.54 -0.43 5.51
N SER A 64 -11.55 -0.48 4.61
CA SER A 64 -10.97 0.73 4.04
C SER A 64 -11.99 1.51 3.20
N CYS A 65 -12.83 0.80 2.42
CA CYS A 65 -13.93 1.42 1.66
C CYS A 65 -14.94 2.12 2.57
N ASN A 66 -15.32 1.48 3.69
CA ASN A 66 -16.25 2.05 4.66
C ASN A 66 -15.68 3.29 5.35
N PHE A 67 -14.40 3.26 5.72
CA PHE A 67 -13.68 4.43 6.23
C PHE A 67 -13.72 5.57 5.20
N VAL A 68 -13.30 5.32 3.95
CA VAL A 68 -13.27 6.34 2.90
C VAL A 68 -14.66 6.93 2.66
N LYS A 69 -15.70 6.10 2.52
CA LYS A 69 -17.08 6.57 2.37
C LYS A 69 -17.51 7.48 3.52
N ALA A 70 -17.16 7.12 4.76
CA ALA A 70 -17.51 7.94 5.93
C ALA A 70 -16.77 9.28 5.99
N VAL A 71 -15.52 9.34 5.48
CA VAL A 71 -14.79 10.61 5.34
C VAL A 71 -15.41 11.49 4.25
N MET A 72 -15.95 10.90 3.19
CA MET A 72 -16.58 11.62 2.08
C MET A 72 -18.02 12.08 2.38
N ASP A 73 -18.68 11.49 3.38
CA ASP A 73 -20.03 11.86 3.79
C ASP A 73 -20.01 12.99 4.84
N HIS A 74 -20.57 14.14 4.47
CA HIS A 74 -20.68 15.32 5.33
C HIS A 74 -21.61 15.12 6.54
N ALA A 75 -22.53 14.16 6.47
CA ALA A 75 -23.43 13.84 7.59
C ALA A 75 -22.75 12.98 8.67
N GLN A 76 -21.58 12.38 8.39
CA GLN A 76 -20.85 11.59 9.37
C GLN A 76 -20.16 12.47 10.42
N THR A 77 -20.24 12.03 11.67
CA THR A 77 -19.50 12.63 12.77
C THR A 77 -18.03 12.21 12.75
N ASP A 78 -17.16 13.04 13.33
CA ASP A 78 -15.74 12.72 13.46
C ASP A 78 -15.51 11.47 14.33
N SER A 79 -16.38 11.21 15.31
CA SER A 79 -16.32 9.97 16.11
C SER A 79 -16.61 8.72 15.27
N SER A 80 -17.58 8.80 14.34
CA SER A 80 -17.89 7.71 13.41
C SER A 80 -16.72 7.46 12.45
N ARG A 81 -16.15 8.54 11.87
CA ARG A 81 -14.97 8.48 10.99
C ARG A 81 -13.77 7.86 11.70
N LEU A 82 -13.47 8.31 12.92
CA LEU A 82 -12.36 7.78 13.72
C LEU A 82 -12.55 6.30 14.07
N ARG A 83 -13.77 5.88 14.41
CA ARG A 83 -14.08 4.47 14.67
C ARG A 83 -13.82 3.60 13.43
N LEU A 84 -14.30 4.03 12.26
CA LEU A 84 -14.11 3.30 11.01
C LEU A 84 -12.64 3.30 10.57
N PHE A 85 -11.93 4.40 10.79
CA PHE A 85 -10.48 4.48 10.57
C PHE A 85 -9.73 3.42 11.38
N ARG A 86 -10.03 3.28 12.68
CA ARG A 86 -9.37 2.29 13.56
C ARG A 86 -9.61 0.87 13.09
N VAL A 87 -10.86 0.53 12.71
CA VAL A 87 -11.21 -0.78 12.16
C VAL A 87 -10.45 -1.07 10.87
N ALA A 88 -10.39 -0.10 9.95
CA ALA A 88 -9.65 -0.25 8.70
C ALA A 88 -8.14 -0.41 8.93
N ALA A 89 -7.58 0.34 9.89
CA ALA A 89 -6.15 0.28 10.20
C ALA A 89 -5.77 -1.08 10.82
N GLU A 90 -6.59 -1.59 11.74
CA GLU A 90 -6.42 -2.90 12.34
C GLU A 90 -6.52 -4.02 11.29
N LYS A 91 -7.51 -3.94 10.39
CA LYS A 91 -7.65 -4.90 9.28
C LYS A 91 -6.40 -4.90 8.40
N HIS A 92 -5.89 -3.72 8.04
CA HIS A 92 -4.66 -3.60 7.26
C HIS A 92 -3.46 -4.25 7.95
N GLN A 93 -3.26 -3.99 9.25
CA GLN A 93 -2.17 -4.61 10.01
C GLN A 93 -2.31 -6.13 10.07
N ASN A 94 -3.52 -6.66 10.18
CA ASN A 94 -3.77 -8.10 10.18
C ASN A 94 -3.43 -8.71 8.81
N LEU A 95 -3.84 -8.09 7.70
CA LEU A 95 -3.48 -8.55 6.35
C LEU A 95 -1.96 -8.51 6.13
N TYR A 96 -1.29 -7.46 6.59
CA TYR A 96 0.16 -7.38 6.50
C TYR A 96 0.85 -8.51 7.29
N ARG A 97 0.34 -8.83 8.48
CA ARG A 97 0.82 -9.94 9.31
C ARG A 97 0.60 -11.30 8.62
N GLU A 98 -0.59 -11.53 8.07
CA GLU A 98 -0.90 -12.73 7.28
C GLU A 98 0.04 -12.87 6.08
N ALA A 99 0.25 -11.80 5.31
CA ALA A 99 1.13 -11.79 4.15
C ALA A 99 2.59 -12.12 4.53
N MET A 100 3.14 -11.46 5.55
CA MET A 100 4.54 -11.70 5.96
C MET A 100 4.76 -13.11 6.54
N THR A 101 3.72 -13.74 7.09
CA THR A 101 3.73 -15.13 7.57
C THR A 101 3.30 -16.15 6.50
N GLY A 102 3.22 -15.76 5.22
CA GLY A 102 2.94 -16.68 4.11
C GLY A 102 1.49 -17.16 4.02
N ALA A 103 0.57 -16.48 4.70
CA ALA A 103 -0.87 -16.74 4.64
C ALA A 103 -1.60 -15.86 3.61
N GLY A 104 -0.86 -15.09 2.81
CA GLY A 104 -1.42 -14.36 1.67
C GLY A 104 -1.85 -15.30 0.54
N ILE A 105 -2.74 -14.79 -0.33
CA ILE A 105 -3.39 -15.61 -1.36
C ILE A 105 -2.80 -15.40 -2.76
N ASP A 106 -2.21 -14.23 -3.04
CA ASP A 106 -1.83 -13.85 -4.40
C ASP A 106 -0.70 -14.70 -4.97
N ARG A 107 0.37 -14.99 -4.21
CA ARG A 107 1.42 -15.92 -4.69
C ARG A 107 0.91 -17.36 -4.84
N HIS A 108 -0.05 -17.77 -4.02
CA HIS A 108 -0.67 -19.08 -4.14
C HIS A 108 -1.50 -19.19 -5.43
N LEU A 109 -2.34 -18.20 -5.74
CA LEU A 109 -3.10 -18.16 -7.00
C LEU A 109 -2.17 -18.11 -8.21
N PHE A 110 -1.07 -17.36 -8.14
CA PHE A 110 -0.07 -17.33 -9.20
C PHE A 110 0.59 -18.71 -9.40
N CYS A 111 0.89 -19.44 -8.33
CA CYS A 111 1.40 -20.81 -8.42
C CYS A 111 0.42 -21.73 -9.15
N LEU A 112 -0.87 -21.69 -8.78
CA LEU A 112 -1.92 -22.47 -9.46
C LEU A 112 -2.00 -22.12 -10.95
N TYR A 113 -1.86 -20.84 -11.30
CA TYR A 113 -1.80 -20.40 -12.70
C TYR A 113 -0.60 -21.00 -13.44
N VAL A 114 0.61 -20.92 -12.88
CA VAL A 114 1.81 -21.51 -13.49
C VAL A 114 1.65 -23.01 -13.71
N VAL A 115 1.13 -23.74 -12.73
CA VAL A 115 0.85 -25.19 -12.84
C VAL A 115 -0.22 -25.46 -13.90
N SER A 116 -1.29 -24.68 -13.97
CA SER A 116 -2.33 -24.84 -15.00
C SER A 116 -1.77 -24.69 -16.42
N LYS A 117 -0.86 -23.72 -16.63
CA LYS A 117 -0.19 -23.51 -17.91
C LYS A 117 0.74 -24.67 -18.27
N TYR A 118 1.48 -25.19 -17.29
CA TYR A 118 2.33 -26.37 -17.50
C TYR A 118 1.51 -27.60 -17.91
N LEU A 119 0.34 -27.80 -17.30
CA LEU A 119 -0.54 -28.93 -17.59
C LEU A 119 -1.47 -28.74 -18.81
N GLY A 120 -1.46 -27.56 -19.44
CA GLY A 120 -2.39 -27.24 -20.52
C GLY A 120 -3.86 -27.14 -20.07
N LEU A 121 -4.10 -26.88 -18.79
CA LEU A 121 -5.44 -26.75 -18.22
C LEU A 121 -5.91 -25.31 -18.32
N ASP A 122 -7.13 -25.14 -18.83
CA ASP A 122 -7.81 -23.86 -18.85
C ASP A 122 -8.73 -23.72 -17.63
N SER A 123 -8.49 -22.69 -16.82
CA SER A 123 -9.28 -22.39 -15.63
C SER A 123 -9.97 -21.04 -15.80
N PRO A 124 -11.30 -21.02 -15.98
CA PRO A 124 -12.06 -19.78 -16.05
C PRO A 124 -11.86 -18.90 -14.81
N PHE A 125 -11.79 -19.52 -13.62
CA PHE A 125 -11.56 -18.82 -12.36
C PHE A 125 -10.19 -18.11 -12.33
N LEU A 126 -9.10 -18.81 -12.67
CA LEU A 126 -7.77 -18.19 -12.65
C LEU A 126 -7.64 -17.09 -13.71
N ARG A 127 -8.32 -17.25 -14.86
CA ARG A 127 -8.37 -16.22 -15.88
C ARG A 127 -9.06 -14.96 -15.39
N GLU A 128 -10.21 -15.10 -14.72
CA GLU A 128 -10.97 -13.99 -14.17
C GLU A 128 -10.16 -13.26 -13.09
N VAL A 129 -9.73 -13.97 -12.05
CA VAL A 129 -9.05 -13.35 -10.89
C VAL A 129 -7.73 -12.68 -11.25
N LEU A 130 -7.00 -13.20 -12.25
CA LEU A 130 -5.74 -12.61 -12.69
C LEU A 130 -5.90 -11.52 -13.76
N SER A 131 -7.10 -11.35 -14.32
CA SER A 131 -7.39 -10.28 -15.28
C SER A 131 -7.71 -8.93 -14.63
N GLU A 132 -8.00 -8.93 -13.33
CA GLU A 132 -8.37 -7.72 -12.61
C GLU A 132 -7.18 -6.74 -12.47
N PRO A 133 -7.33 -5.47 -12.89
CA PRO A 133 -6.21 -4.53 -12.95
C PRO A 133 -5.85 -3.94 -11.58
N TRP A 134 -4.55 -3.92 -11.28
CA TRP A 134 -3.98 -3.25 -10.11
C TRP A 134 -3.76 -1.75 -10.40
N ARG A 135 -4.83 -0.96 -10.31
CA ARG A 135 -4.76 0.48 -10.63
C ARG A 135 -4.02 1.31 -9.59
N LEU A 136 -3.83 0.79 -8.37
CA LEU A 136 -2.94 1.40 -7.40
C LEU A 136 -1.90 0.37 -6.96
N SER A 137 -0.63 0.67 -7.17
CA SER A 137 0.49 -0.16 -6.75
C SER A 137 1.35 0.61 -5.78
N THR A 138 1.59 0.05 -4.59
CA THR A 138 2.27 0.70 -3.49
C THR A 138 3.43 -0.14 -2.97
N SER A 139 4.45 0.53 -2.46
CA SER A 139 5.54 -0.13 -1.73
C SER A 139 6.11 0.81 -0.69
N GLN A 140 6.19 0.34 0.55
CA GLN A 140 7.09 0.92 1.53
C GLN A 140 8.53 0.48 1.21
N THR A 141 9.45 1.43 1.04
CA THR A 141 10.89 1.10 0.98
C THR A 141 11.47 1.19 2.39
N PRO A 142 11.84 0.08 3.04
CA PRO A 142 12.42 0.13 4.37
C PRO A 142 13.84 0.68 4.31
N ILE A 143 14.15 1.66 5.16
CA ILE A 143 15.53 2.08 5.39
C ILE A 143 16.02 1.47 6.70
N GLN A 144 16.93 0.50 6.60
CA GLN A 144 17.48 -0.22 7.75
C GLN A 144 18.66 0.52 8.42
N GLN A 145 19.16 1.59 7.80
CA GLN A 145 20.38 2.29 8.22
C GLN A 145 20.10 3.70 8.79
N ILE A 146 18.83 4.11 8.93
CA ILE A 146 18.49 5.45 9.43
C ILE A 146 19.06 5.71 10.82
N GLU A 147 19.07 4.69 11.70
CA GLU A 147 19.61 4.83 13.06
C GLU A 147 21.14 5.00 13.09
N LEU A 148 21.82 4.70 11.98
CA LEU A 148 23.27 4.88 11.84
C LEU A 148 23.64 6.30 11.37
N PHE A 149 22.66 7.17 11.11
CA PHE A 149 22.87 8.52 10.61
C PHE A 149 22.21 9.57 11.50
N ASP A 150 22.97 10.63 11.83
CA ASP A 150 22.44 11.80 12.50
C ASP A 150 21.73 12.72 11.49
N LEU A 151 20.43 12.46 11.32
CA LEU A 151 19.55 13.22 10.44
C LEU A 151 19.23 14.63 10.96
N GLN A 152 19.41 14.90 12.26
CA GLN A 152 19.15 16.24 12.81
C GLN A 152 20.24 17.21 12.37
N ASN A 153 21.50 16.77 12.47
CA ASN A 153 22.65 17.59 12.10
C ASN A 153 23.00 17.49 10.60
N ASN A 154 22.49 16.47 9.89
CA ASN A 154 22.74 16.27 8.46
C ASN A 154 21.44 16.02 7.66
N PRO A 155 20.50 16.99 7.65
CA PRO A 155 19.19 16.81 7.00
C PRO A 155 19.29 16.60 5.48
N ASP A 156 20.36 17.10 4.85
CA ASP A 156 20.57 17.02 3.39
C ASP A 156 20.96 15.61 2.92
N TYR A 157 21.26 14.68 3.84
CA TYR A 157 21.60 13.29 3.51
C TYR A 157 20.37 12.40 3.35
N VAL A 158 19.16 12.98 3.44
CA VAL A 158 17.91 12.28 3.18
C VAL A 158 17.64 12.22 1.68
N SER A 159 17.74 11.02 1.12
CA SER A 159 17.22 10.76 -0.23
C SER A 159 15.71 10.53 -0.23
N CYS A 160 15.03 10.94 -1.30
CA CYS A 160 13.64 10.55 -1.57
C CYS A 160 13.50 9.04 -1.85
N GLY A 161 14.63 8.35 -2.05
CA GLY A 161 14.72 6.94 -2.37
C GLY A 161 14.26 6.61 -3.79
N GLY A 162 13.90 5.34 -4.00
CA GLY A 162 13.49 4.81 -5.30
C GLY A 162 11.98 4.88 -5.53
N GLY A 163 11.60 4.77 -6.80
CA GLY A 163 10.22 4.69 -7.26
C GLY A 163 10.07 3.68 -8.38
N PHE A 164 8.82 3.39 -8.76
CA PHE A 164 8.47 2.53 -9.88
C PHE A 164 7.33 3.17 -10.67
N GLY A 165 7.19 2.78 -11.94
CA GLY A 165 6.05 3.17 -12.79
C GLY A 165 4.77 2.43 -12.40
N PRO A 166 3.59 2.90 -12.84
CA PRO A 166 2.34 2.17 -12.61
C PRO A 166 2.35 0.82 -13.35
N VAL A 167 1.64 -0.17 -12.80
CA VAL A 167 1.47 -1.50 -13.41
C VAL A 167 0.23 -1.61 -14.31
N ASP A 168 -0.61 -0.57 -14.31
CA ASP A 168 -1.77 -0.41 -15.18
C ASP A 168 -1.66 0.94 -15.90
N ASP A 169 -2.07 0.98 -17.18
CA ASP A 169 -2.00 2.19 -18.00
C ASP A 169 -2.87 3.34 -17.47
N ASN A 170 -3.91 3.03 -16.70
CA ASN A 170 -4.78 4.00 -16.04
C ASN A 170 -4.61 3.99 -14.51
N GLY A 171 -3.41 3.63 -14.04
CA GLY A 171 -3.10 3.48 -12.64
C GLY A 171 -1.95 4.36 -12.13
N TYR A 172 -1.66 4.19 -10.85
CA TYR A 172 -0.60 4.88 -10.12
C TYR A 172 0.43 3.91 -9.53
N GLY A 173 1.70 4.31 -9.57
CA GLY A 173 2.78 3.72 -8.78
C GLY A 173 3.18 4.65 -7.64
N VAL A 174 3.09 4.16 -6.40
CA VAL A 174 3.39 4.94 -5.19
C VAL A 174 4.44 4.23 -4.33
N SER A 175 5.65 4.77 -4.31
CA SER A 175 6.67 4.37 -3.33
C SER A 175 6.67 5.37 -2.19
N TYR A 176 6.83 4.91 -0.96
CA TYR A 176 7.02 5.79 0.18
C TYR A 176 8.07 5.28 1.15
N ILE A 177 8.66 6.24 1.85
CA ILE A 177 9.74 6.03 2.79
C ILE A 177 9.45 6.86 4.03
N ILE A 178 9.45 6.19 5.17
CA ILE A 178 9.32 6.83 6.48
C ILE A 178 10.74 7.15 6.97
N VAL A 179 11.05 8.43 7.14
CA VAL A 179 12.37 8.93 7.50
C VAL A 179 12.34 9.55 8.89
N GLY A 180 13.17 9.06 9.81
CA GLY A 180 13.19 9.55 11.19
C GLY A 180 11.80 9.46 11.85
N GLU A 181 11.46 10.45 12.68
CA GLU A 181 10.15 10.56 13.35
C GLU A 181 9.18 11.51 12.64
N ASP A 182 9.67 12.44 11.83
CA ASP A 182 8.91 13.61 11.38
C ASP A 182 8.75 13.73 9.85
N LEU A 183 9.34 12.81 9.07
CA LEU A 183 9.40 12.90 7.62
C LEU A 183 8.83 11.67 6.92
N ILE A 184 8.09 11.89 5.84
CA ILE A 184 7.66 10.84 4.91
C ILE A 184 7.96 11.31 3.48
N ASN A 185 8.79 10.56 2.75
CA ASN A 185 9.03 10.81 1.33
C ASN A 185 8.10 9.94 0.49
N PHE A 186 7.48 10.55 -0.51
CA PHE A 186 6.62 9.88 -1.49
C PHE A 186 7.20 10.03 -2.89
N HIS A 187 7.16 8.98 -3.68
CA HIS A 187 7.33 9.02 -5.13
C HIS A 187 6.03 8.52 -5.76
N VAL A 188 5.39 9.36 -6.57
CA VAL A 188 4.14 9.04 -7.26
C VAL A 188 4.38 9.12 -8.75
N SER A 189 4.01 8.07 -9.48
CA SER A 189 4.11 7.98 -10.93
C SER A 189 2.75 7.60 -11.53
N CYS A 190 2.50 8.07 -12.74
CA CYS A 190 1.40 7.66 -13.60
C CYS A 190 1.89 7.66 -15.05
N LYS A 191 1.17 7.01 -15.95
CA LYS A 191 1.45 7.05 -17.38
C LYS A 191 0.71 8.24 -17.97
N PHE A 192 1.44 9.11 -18.67
CA PHE A 192 0.82 10.08 -19.56
C PHE A 192 0.68 9.41 -20.94
N SER A 193 -0.55 9.06 -21.32
CA SER A 193 -0.83 8.62 -22.68
C SER A 193 -0.63 9.83 -23.61
N GLY A 194 0.45 9.86 -24.38
CA GLY A 194 0.60 10.83 -25.45
C GLY A 194 -0.60 10.74 -26.40
N GLN A 195 -1.14 11.89 -26.81
CA GLN A 195 -2.12 11.94 -27.90
C GLN A 195 -1.44 11.32 -29.14
N GLY A 196 -1.88 10.11 -29.49
CA GLY A 196 -1.55 9.48 -30.78
C GLY A 196 -2.33 10.14 -31.90
#